data_AF-A0A3Q9J7K7-F1
#
_entry.id   AF-A0A3Q9J7K7-F1
#
_cell.length_a   1.000
_cell.length_b   1.000
_cell.length_c   1.000
_cell.angle_alpha   90.00
_cell.angle_beta   90.00
_cell.angle_gamma   90.00
#
_symmetry.space_group_name_H-M   'P 1'
#
loop_
_entity.id
_entity.type
_entity.pdbx_description
1 polymer ?
#
loop_
_entity_poly.entity_id
_entity_poly.type
_entity_poly.pdbx_seq_one_letter_code
_entity_poly.pdbx_strand_id
1 'polypeptide(L)'
;MLDHGRGRWPYRVQWNWAAASGVVDGRVIGLQLGAKWTDGSGATENALLVDGRLSKISEELVWDYDPGHFMRPWHVHGVKADLTFTPFYDKRSRTNAVVIASSTDQLFGVWSGWVLDDTGTRVRVDGIEGFAEEVLNRW
;
A
#
# COMPACT_ATOMS: atom_id res chain seq x y z
N MET A 1 -24.57 -9.77 -7.14
CA MET A 1 -24.97 -8.35 -7.21
C MET A 1 -24.06 -7.69 -8.23
N LEU A 2 -24.64 -7.05 -9.24
CA LEU A 2 -23.90 -6.20 -10.19
C LEU A 2 -23.95 -4.78 -9.65
N ASP A 3 -22.78 -4.16 -9.51
CA ASP A 3 -22.71 -2.71 -9.29
C ASP A 3 -22.78 -2.00 -10.66
N HIS A 4 -23.58 -0.93 -10.72
CA HIS A 4 -23.81 -0.16 -11.93
C HIS A 4 -23.50 1.31 -11.65
N GLY A 5 -22.25 1.71 -11.84
CA GLY A 5 -21.82 3.10 -11.80
C GLY A 5 -21.90 3.76 -13.18
N ARG A 6 -22.75 4.78 -13.35
CA ARG A 6 -22.65 5.74 -14.46
C ARG A 6 -21.83 6.94 -14.01
N GLY A 7 -20.61 7.05 -14.50
CA GLY A 7 -19.72 8.20 -14.31
C GLY A 7 -18.81 8.38 -15.53
N ARG A 8 -18.45 9.63 -15.87
CA ARG A 8 -17.47 9.93 -16.90
C ARG A 8 -16.10 9.90 -16.24
N TRP A 9 -15.47 8.72 -16.22
CA TRP A 9 -14.22 8.45 -15.51
C TRP A 9 -13.00 8.97 -16.29
N PRO A 10 -11.94 9.47 -15.63
CA PRO A 10 -10.69 9.80 -16.31
C PRO A 10 -10.08 8.55 -16.98
N TYR A 11 -9.46 8.76 -18.13
CA TYR A 11 -8.93 7.73 -19.05
C TYR A 11 -7.85 6.80 -18.44
N ARG A 12 -7.35 7.10 -17.24
CA ARG A 12 -6.32 6.31 -16.53
C ARG A 12 -6.60 6.35 -15.03
N VAL A 13 -6.61 5.19 -14.39
CA VAL A 13 -6.65 5.07 -12.93
C VAL A 13 -5.39 4.32 -12.49
N GLN A 14 -4.70 4.89 -11.51
CA GLN A 14 -3.53 4.29 -10.87
C GLN A 14 -3.79 4.25 -9.37
N TRP A 15 -3.56 3.11 -8.73
CA TRP A 15 -3.56 3.04 -7.28
C TRP A 15 -2.39 2.20 -6.78
N ASN A 16 -1.97 2.54 -5.56
CA ASN A 16 -1.04 1.75 -4.79
C ASN A 16 -1.79 1.10 -3.63
N TRP A 17 -1.47 -0.15 -3.34
CA TRP A 17 -1.99 -0.86 -2.18
C TRP A 17 -0.91 -1.74 -1.57
N ALA A 18 -0.88 -1.83 -0.25
CA ALA A 18 0.01 -2.72 0.48
C ALA A 18 -0.68 -3.27 1.72
N ALA A 19 -0.30 -4.49 2.06
CA ALA A 19 -0.62 -5.09 3.34
C ALA A 19 0.55 -5.97 3.82
N ALA A 20 0.74 -6.03 5.13
CA ALA A 20 1.78 -6.84 5.76
C ALA A 20 1.35 -7.30 7.15
N SER A 21 1.93 -8.39 7.63
CA SER A 21 1.73 -8.83 9.00
C SER A 21 2.91 -9.65 9.51
N GLY A 22 3.18 -9.57 10.80
CA GLY A 22 4.22 -10.37 11.44
C GLY A 22 4.27 -10.13 12.95
N VAL A 23 5.33 -10.64 13.59
CA VAL A 23 5.57 -10.43 15.01
C VAL A 23 6.85 -9.62 15.19
N VAL A 24 6.75 -8.49 15.89
CA VAL A 24 7.89 -7.61 16.20
C VAL A 24 7.88 -7.36 17.70
N ASP A 25 9.02 -7.60 18.36
CA ASP A 25 9.18 -7.41 19.81
C ASP A 25 8.10 -8.15 20.63
N GLY A 26 7.68 -9.33 20.17
CA GLY A 26 6.65 -10.15 20.81
C GLY A 26 5.20 -9.70 20.58
N ARG A 27 4.96 -8.66 19.77
CA ARG A 27 3.63 -8.15 19.42
C ARG A 27 3.26 -8.47 17.99
N VAL A 28 1.99 -8.76 17.74
CA VAL A 28 1.46 -8.95 16.39
C VAL A 28 1.27 -7.58 15.75
N ILE A 29 1.97 -7.34 14.65
CA ILE A 29 1.93 -6.10 13.88
C ILE A 29 1.27 -6.37 12.53
N GLY A 30 0.35 -5.50 12.13
CA GLY A 30 -0.25 -5.50 10.80
C GLY A 30 -0.22 -4.11 10.17
N LEU A 31 -0.07 -4.05 8.85
CA LEU A 31 -0.11 -2.83 8.05
C LEU A 31 -1.17 -2.96 6.95
N GLN A 32 -1.88 -1.87 6.71
CA GLN A 32 -2.68 -1.66 5.52
C GLN A 32 -2.39 -0.24 5.01
N LEU A 33 -1.93 -0.10 3.77
CA LEU A 33 -1.53 1.19 3.21
C LEU A 33 -2.11 1.34 1.81
N GLY A 34 -2.51 2.55 1.44
CA GLY A 34 -3.02 2.90 0.12
C GLY A 34 -2.68 4.34 -0.27
N ALA A 35 -2.59 4.58 -1.57
CA ALA A 35 -2.37 5.91 -2.15
C ALA A 35 -2.91 6.02 -3.58
N LYS A 36 -2.96 7.25 -4.12
CA LYS A 36 -3.39 7.66 -5.46
C LYS A 36 -4.88 7.57 -5.74
N TRP A 37 -5.57 6.54 -5.25
CA TRP A 37 -7.02 6.43 -5.43
C TRP A 37 -7.78 7.49 -4.64
N THR A 38 -7.30 7.85 -3.45
CA THR A 38 -7.96 8.78 -2.54
C THR A 38 -7.27 10.15 -2.45
N ASP A 39 -6.21 10.39 -3.22
CA ASP A 39 -5.43 11.62 -3.14
C ASP A 39 -6.33 12.85 -3.39
N GLY A 40 -6.28 13.82 -2.45
CA GLY A 40 -7.08 15.04 -2.54
C GLY A 40 -8.55 14.89 -2.17
N SER A 41 -9.00 13.69 -1.79
CA SER A 41 -10.35 13.45 -1.26
C SER A 41 -10.48 13.66 0.25
N GLY A 42 -9.35 13.71 0.97
CA GLY A 42 -9.31 13.76 2.44
C GLY A 42 -9.58 12.41 3.13
N ALA A 43 -9.75 11.32 2.36
CA ALA A 43 -9.87 9.96 2.87
C ALA A 43 -8.55 9.19 2.71
N THR A 44 -8.23 8.34 3.68
CA THR A 44 -7.07 7.44 3.65
C THR A 44 -7.47 6.04 4.11
N GLU A 45 -6.84 5.03 3.52
CA GLU A 45 -7.01 3.62 3.86
C GLU A 45 -5.85 3.09 4.73
N ASN A 46 -5.00 4.01 5.20
CA ASN A 46 -3.79 3.71 5.95
C ASN A 46 -4.13 3.34 7.41
N ALA A 47 -3.64 2.20 7.89
CA ALA A 47 -3.85 1.73 9.26
C ALA A 47 -2.70 0.85 9.76
N LEU A 48 -2.48 0.91 11.07
CA LEU A 48 -1.60 0.04 11.84
C LEU A 48 -2.45 -0.85 12.76
N LEU A 49 -2.17 -2.14 12.80
CA LEU A 49 -2.73 -3.09 13.76
C LEU A 49 -1.63 -3.51 14.76
N VAL A 50 -1.92 -3.42 16.06
CA VAL A 50 -1.03 -3.92 17.13
C VAL A 50 -1.85 -4.78 18.08
N ASP A 51 -1.55 -6.07 18.17
CA ASP A 51 -2.23 -7.02 19.08
C ASP A 51 -3.77 -6.93 19.03
N GLY A 52 -4.32 -6.76 17.82
CA GLY A 52 -5.77 -6.64 17.58
C GLY A 52 -6.34 -5.23 17.73
N ARG A 53 -5.55 -4.23 18.13
CA ARG A 53 -5.95 -2.82 18.18
C ARG A 53 -5.57 -2.11 16.89
N LEU A 54 -6.57 -1.58 16.19
CA LEU A 54 -6.39 -0.82 14.95
C LEU A 54 -6.22 0.68 15.24
N SER A 55 -5.14 1.28 14.75
CA SER A 55 -4.88 2.71 14.72
C SER A 55 -5.00 3.22 13.29
N LYS A 56 -5.96 4.12 13.03
CA LYS A 56 -6.09 4.75 11.72
C LYS A 56 -4.98 5.79 11.52
N ILE A 57 -4.30 5.71 10.38
CA ILE A 57 -3.34 6.71 9.94
C ILE A 57 -4.09 7.69 9.04
N SER A 58 -4.70 8.71 9.66
CA SER A 58 -5.37 9.81 8.94
C SER A 58 -4.35 10.81 8.38
N GLU A 59 -3.45 10.30 7.53
CA GLU A 59 -2.42 11.04 6.80
C GLU A 59 -2.25 10.41 5.42
N GLU A 60 -2.16 11.27 4.39
CA GLU A 60 -1.72 10.86 3.06
C GLU A 60 -0.20 10.63 3.12
N LEU A 61 0.22 9.39 2.87
CA LEU A 61 1.64 9.02 2.88
C LEU A 61 2.22 9.21 1.48
N VAL A 62 3.47 9.65 1.42
CA VAL A 62 4.24 9.74 0.18
C VAL A 62 4.81 8.37 -0.14
N TRP A 63 4.68 7.92 -1.40
CA TRP A 63 5.20 6.65 -1.88
C TRP A 63 6.28 6.91 -2.93
N ASP A 64 7.54 6.71 -2.55
CA ASP A 64 8.70 6.87 -3.42
C ASP A 64 9.19 5.49 -3.90
N TYR A 65 9.09 5.27 -5.20
CA TYR A 65 9.61 4.07 -5.89
C TYR A 65 9.84 4.37 -7.37
N ASP A 66 10.54 3.46 -8.05
CA ASP A 66 10.87 3.59 -9.47
C ASP A 66 10.02 2.61 -10.30
N PRO A 67 9.01 3.07 -11.06
CA PRO A 67 8.19 2.21 -11.92
C PRO A 67 8.98 1.49 -13.03
N GLY A 68 10.20 1.95 -13.34
CA GLY A 68 11.13 1.23 -14.23
C GLY A 68 11.89 0.10 -13.55
N HIS A 69 11.94 0.10 -12.21
CA HIS A 69 12.72 -0.83 -11.40
C HIS A 69 11.98 -1.21 -10.11
N PHE A 70 10.78 -1.79 -10.23
CA PHE A 70 9.93 -2.12 -9.07
C PHE A 70 10.61 -2.96 -7.99
N MET A 71 11.60 -3.79 -8.33
CA MET A 71 12.34 -4.61 -7.36
C MET A 71 13.31 -3.80 -6.46
N ARG A 72 13.53 -2.51 -6.72
CA ARG A 72 14.24 -1.63 -5.78
C ARG A 72 13.39 -1.40 -4.54
N PRO A 73 13.97 -1.05 -3.37
CA PRO A 73 13.19 -0.72 -2.19
C PRO A 73 12.24 0.46 -2.42
N TRP A 74 11.04 0.39 -1.84
CA TRP A 74 10.04 1.47 -1.87
C TRP A 74 10.06 2.15 -0.51
N HIS A 75 10.01 3.48 -0.51
CA HIS A 75 9.94 4.27 0.71
C HIS A 75 8.54 4.87 0.83
N VAL A 76 7.87 4.59 1.96
CA VAL A 76 6.54 5.09 2.26
C VAL A 76 6.61 5.90 3.54
N HIS A 77 6.41 7.21 3.45
CA HIS A 77 6.71 8.12 4.57
C HIS A 77 5.74 9.28 4.73
N GLY A 78 5.80 9.88 5.91
CA GLY A 78 5.03 11.02 6.38
C GLY A 78 5.39 11.37 7.83
N VAL A 79 4.57 12.19 8.47
CA VAL A 79 4.71 12.55 9.89
C VAL A 79 4.44 11.35 10.79
N LYS A 80 3.49 10.48 10.43
CA LYS A 80 3.05 9.33 11.23
C LYS A 80 3.67 8.00 10.82
N ALA A 81 4.44 7.92 9.75
CA ALA A 81 5.08 6.69 9.34
C ALA A 81 6.37 6.96 8.56
N ASP A 82 7.32 6.05 8.67
CA ASP A 82 8.50 5.98 7.83
C ASP A 82 8.83 4.50 7.64
N LEU A 83 8.54 3.98 6.45
CA LEU A 83 8.55 2.56 6.15
C LEU A 83 9.34 2.30 4.88
N THR A 84 10.17 1.26 4.89
CA THR A 84 10.83 0.72 3.70
C THR A 84 10.29 -0.67 3.40
N PHE A 85 9.81 -0.85 2.17
CA PHE A 85 9.47 -2.15 1.62
C PHE A 85 10.63 -2.65 0.74
N THR A 86 11.15 -3.83 1.02
CA THR A 86 12.21 -4.47 0.22
C THR A 86 11.64 -5.69 -0.52
N PRO A 87 11.37 -5.58 -1.83
CA PRO A 87 10.84 -6.68 -2.62
C PRO A 87 11.82 -7.84 -2.76
N PHE A 88 11.33 -9.08 -2.73
CA PHE A 88 12.08 -10.28 -3.10
C PHE A 88 11.41 -11.07 -4.24
N TYR A 89 10.15 -10.78 -4.58
CA TYR A 89 9.45 -11.43 -5.68
C TYR A 89 8.41 -10.50 -6.33
N ASP A 90 8.25 -10.59 -7.65
CA ASP A 90 7.31 -9.79 -8.44
C ASP A 90 6.35 -10.71 -9.20
N LYS A 91 5.08 -10.68 -8.83
CA LYS A 91 4.00 -11.37 -9.54
C LYS A 91 3.34 -10.41 -10.54
N ARG A 92 3.78 -10.49 -11.79
CA ARG A 92 3.20 -9.72 -12.89
C ARG A 92 1.91 -10.34 -13.40
N SER A 93 0.84 -9.55 -13.38
CA SER A 93 -0.43 -9.93 -13.99
C SER A 93 -0.76 -8.89 -15.08
N ARG A 94 -1.09 -9.36 -16.28
CA ARG A 94 -1.48 -8.54 -17.43
C ARG A 94 -2.75 -9.12 -18.01
N THR A 95 -3.82 -8.33 -18.06
CA THR A 95 -5.08 -8.73 -18.68
C THR A 95 -5.35 -7.81 -19.84
N ASN A 96 -5.35 -8.37 -21.06
CA ASN A 96 -5.73 -7.67 -22.29
C ASN A 96 -7.08 -8.23 -22.75
N ALA A 97 -8.17 -7.54 -22.42
CA ALA A 97 -9.51 -7.90 -22.87
C ALA A 97 -10.06 -6.80 -23.77
N VAL A 98 -9.61 -6.78 -25.03
CA VAL A 98 -10.08 -6.05 -26.26
C VAL A 98 -10.40 -4.54 -26.16
N VAL A 99 -10.88 -4.02 -25.03
CA VAL A 99 -11.09 -2.60 -24.70
C VAL A 99 -10.45 -2.23 -23.34
N ILE A 100 -10.18 -3.19 -22.45
CA ILE A 100 -9.60 -2.96 -21.12
C ILE A 100 -8.19 -3.54 -21.07
N ALA A 101 -7.21 -2.70 -20.72
CA ALA A 101 -5.87 -3.13 -20.37
C ALA A 101 -5.64 -2.86 -18.88
N SER A 102 -5.56 -3.93 -18.08
CA SER A 102 -5.10 -3.85 -16.69
C SER A 102 -3.69 -4.43 -16.57
N SER A 103 -2.83 -3.68 -15.89
CA SER A 103 -1.47 -4.07 -15.56
C SER A 103 -1.32 -3.98 -14.05
N THR A 104 -1.04 -5.11 -13.42
CA THR A 104 -0.74 -5.18 -11.98
C THR A 104 0.64 -5.76 -11.78
N ASP A 105 1.49 -5.02 -11.08
CA ASP A 105 2.77 -5.49 -10.57
C ASP A 105 2.58 -5.61 -9.06
N GLN A 106 2.44 -6.85 -8.58
CA GLN A 106 2.21 -7.17 -7.17
C GLN A 106 3.50 -7.79 -6.62
N LEU A 107 4.20 -7.02 -5.81
CA LEU A 107 5.50 -7.39 -5.28
C LEU A 107 5.35 -7.91 -3.86
N PHE A 108 6.02 -9.02 -3.56
CA PHE A 108 6.13 -9.60 -2.23
C PHE A 108 7.51 -9.28 -1.66
N GLY A 109 7.54 -8.95 -0.38
CA GLY A 109 8.73 -8.40 0.24
C GLY A 109 8.62 -8.30 1.75
N VAL A 110 9.61 -7.62 2.32
CA VAL A 110 9.73 -7.41 3.75
C VAL A 110 9.60 -5.91 4.05
N TRP A 111 8.83 -5.59 5.08
CA TRP A 111 8.64 -4.23 5.59
C TRP A 111 9.49 -3.99 6.83
N SER A 112 10.05 -2.79 6.92
CA SER A 112 10.81 -2.29 8.08
C SER A 112 10.57 -0.79 8.26
N GLY A 113 10.80 -0.26 9.47
CA GLY A 113 10.63 1.15 9.80
C GLY A 113 9.81 1.38 11.07
N TRP A 114 8.95 2.40 11.07
CA TRP A 114 8.06 2.70 12.20
C TRP A 114 6.76 3.37 11.76
N VAL A 115 5.74 3.24 12.62
CA VAL A 115 4.44 3.90 12.47
C VAL A 115 3.98 4.42 13.83
N LEU A 116 3.34 5.58 13.89
CA LEU A 116 2.67 6.06 15.10
C LEU A 116 1.33 5.37 15.27
N ASP A 117 1.07 4.86 16.47
CA ASP A 117 -0.28 4.48 16.86
C ASP A 117 -1.14 5.72 17.18
N ASP A 118 -2.41 5.50 17.53
CA ASP A 118 -3.36 6.57 17.85
C ASP A 118 -3.04 7.34 19.15
N THR A 119 -2.10 6.84 19.96
CA THR A 119 -1.57 7.53 21.14
C THR A 119 -0.34 8.40 20.81
N GLY A 120 0.16 8.33 19.58
CA GLY A 120 1.40 8.97 19.16
C GLY A 120 2.65 8.18 19.53
N THR A 121 2.53 6.92 19.93
CA THR A 121 3.66 6.05 20.25
C THR A 121 4.23 5.45 18.97
N ARG A 122 5.56 5.48 18.80
CA ARG A 122 6.24 4.80 17.69
C ARG A 122 6.21 3.30 17.89
N VAL A 123 5.55 2.61 16.97
CA VAL A 123 5.52 1.17 16.84
C VAL A 123 6.55 0.76 15.80
N ARG A 124 7.47 -0.09 16.21
CA ARG A 124 8.53 -0.62 15.34
C ARG A 124 7.95 -1.63 14.36
N VAL A 125 8.35 -1.50 13.11
CA VAL A 125 8.12 -2.49 12.06
C VAL A 125 9.50 -3.02 11.68
N ASP A 126 9.71 -4.32 11.77
CA ASP A 126 11.01 -4.91 11.44
C ASP A 126 10.82 -6.36 10.99
N GLY A 127 11.14 -6.63 9.73
CA GLY A 127 11.13 -7.99 9.21
C GLY A 127 9.74 -8.58 8.96
N ILE A 128 8.66 -7.79 8.90
CA ILE A 128 7.32 -8.35 8.63
C ILE A 128 7.09 -8.53 7.14
N GLU A 129 6.53 -9.67 6.75
CA GLU A 129 6.29 -10.00 5.36
C GLU A 129 4.95 -9.43 4.88
N GLY A 130 4.89 -9.09 3.60
CA GLY A 130 3.71 -8.56 2.97
C GLY A 130 3.91 -8.32 1.49
N PHE A 131 3.05 -7.47 0.94
CA PHE A 131 3.14 -7.04 -0.46
C PHE A 131 2.96 -5.54 -0.60
N ALA A 132 3.42 -5.02 -1.74
CA ALA A 132 3.05 -3.72 -2.28
C ALA A 132 2.72 -3.90 -3.77
N GLU A 133 1.69 -3.23 -4.25
CA GLU A 133 1.30 -3.30 -5.65
C GLU A 133 1.08 -1.91 -6.26
N GLU A 134 1.40 -1.82 -7.55
CA GLU A 134 0.89 -0.77 -8.43
C GLU A 134 -0.08 -1.40 -9.42
N VAL A 135 -1.28 -0.82 -9.52
CA VAL A 135 -2.25 -1.18 -10.55
C VAL A 135 -2.49 0.00 -11.48
N LEU A 136 -2.40 -0.28 -12.77
CA LEU A 136 -2.70 0.66 -13.86
C LEU A 136 -3.87 0.11 -14.67
N ASN A 137 -5.01 0.81 -14.62
CA ASN A 137 -6.14 0.56 -15.50
C ASN A 137 -6.19 1.63 -16.60
N ARG A 138 -6.13 1.18 -17.85
CA ARG A 138 -6.46 1.97 -19.04
C ARG A 138 -7.81 1.49 -19.57
N TRP A 139 -8.74 2.44 -19.73
CA TRP A 139 -10.11 2.23 -20.20
C TRP A 139 -10.29 2.77 -21.62
#